data_AF-A0A0A9HCX4-F1
#
_entry.id   AF-A0A0A9HCX4-F1
#
_cell.length_a   1.000
_cell.length_b   1.000
_cell.length_c   1.000
_cell.angle_alpha   90.00
_cell.angle_beta   90.00
_cell.angle_gamma   90.00
#
_symmetry.space_group_name_H-M   'P 1'
#
loop_
_entity.id
_entity.type
_entity.pdbx_description
1 polymer ?
#
loop_
_entity_poly.entity_id
_entity_poly.type
_entity_poly.pdbx_seq_one_letter_code
_entity_poly.pdbx_strand_id
1 'polypeptide(L)'
;MNPHLFGEAMGEPAAGDRPMVVLKPSVDAIVATMRVAGSNPRRTLFLDDSERNIAAGKALGLRTALVGKRVRSKEADYALESIGSLRRAIPEIWGGESGQPDLGIDKKGMRSDLESIIQLSSIQA
;
A
#
# COMPACT_ATOMS: atom_id res chain seq x y z
N MET A 1 16.33 -5.84 -11.98
CA MET A 1 15.55 -4.62 -11.68
C MET A 1 14.80 -4.24 -12.95
N ASN A 2 13.55 -3.74 -12.87
CA ASN A 2 12.86 -3.25 -14.06
C ASN A 2 13.57 -1.96 -14.54
N PRO A 3 14.12 -1.92 -15.77
CA PRO A 3 14.86 -0.75 -16.26
C PRO A 3 13.95 0.47 -16.47
N HIS A 4 12.65 0.28 -16.60
CA HIS A 4 11.68 1.36 -16.80
C HIS A 4 11.13 1.94 -15.50
N LEU A 5 11.72 1.59 -14.35
CA LEU A 5 11.25 2.05 -13.05
C LEU A 5 11.43 3.58 -12.87
N PHE A 6 12.37 4.17 -13.60
CA PHE A 6 12.56 5.61 -13.73
C PHE A 6 12.58 5.90 -15.23
N GLY A 7 11.51 6.49 -15.76
CA GLY A 7 11.27 6.60 -17.20
C GLY A 7 12.48 7.14 -17.99
N GLU A 8 12.73 6.57 -19.17
CA GLU A 8 13.69 7.12 -20.12
C GLU A 8 13.08 8.34 -20.80
N ALA A 9 13.45 9.52 -20.32
CA ALA A 9 13.63 10.75 -21.08
C ALA A 9 13.62 11.91 -20.09
N MET A 10 14.76 12.34 -19.57
CA MET A 10 14.88 13.71 -19.06
C MET A 10 16.30 14.20 -19.36
N GLY A 11 16.39 15.32 -20.08
CA GLY A 11 17.62 16.11 -20.18
C GLY A 11 18.07 16.60 -18.80
N GLU A 12 19.28 17.17 -18.73
CA GLU A 12 19.92 17.51 -17.45
C GLU A 12 18.98 18.24 -16.47
N PRO A 13 18.74 17.68 -15.27
CA PRO A 13 17.82 18.26 -14.31
C PRO A 13 18.42 19.55 -13.71
N ALA A 14 17.64 20.63 -13.73
CA ALA A 14 17.96 21.85 -12.99
C ALA A 14 18.15 21.53 -11.49
N ALA A 15 18.91 22.34 -10.75
CA ALA A 15 19.12 22.19 -9.32
C ALA A 15 17.80 22.38 -8.53
N GLY A 16 17.00 21.32 -8.45
CA GLY A 16 15.61 21.30 -8.00
C GLY A 16 14.82 20.12 -8.58
N ASP A 17 15.34 19.51 -9.63
CA ASP A 17 14.69 18.49 -10.47
C ASP A 17 15.32 17.10 -10.28
N ARG A 18 16.03 16.89 -9.16
CA ARG A 18 16.43 15.52 -8.77
C ARG A 18 15.15 14.74 -8.46
N PRO A 19 14.93 13.54 -9.04
CA PRO A 19 13.79 12.73 -8.66
C PRO A 19 13.89 12.46 -7.15
N MET A 20 12.95 13.02 -6.40
CA MET A 20 12.93 12.85 -4.96
C MET A 20 12.63 11.38 -4.67
N VAL A 21 13.63 10.66 -4.16
CA VAL A 21 13.45 9.27 -3.75
C VAL A 21 12.75 9.27 -2.41
N VAL A 22 11.44 9.00 -2.41
CA VAL A 22 10.63 8.88 -1.20
C VAL A 22 10.58 7.40 -0.79
N LEU A 23 11.04 7.09 0.41
CA LEU A 23 11.14 5.72 0.92
C LEU A 23 10.20 5.48 2.10
N LYS A 24 9.81 4.22 2.28
CA LYS A 24 9.21 3.76 3.54
C LYS A 24 10.16 4.05 4.72
N PRO A 25 9.66 4.45 5.91
CA PRO A 25 8.26 4.43 6.33
C PRO A 25 7.49 5.72 6.03
N SER A 26 7.95 6.59 5.12
CA SER A 26 7.13 7.76 4.75
C SER A 26 5.78 7.32 4.17
N VAL A 27 4.69 7.92 4.66
CA VAL A 27 3.35 7.70 4.12
C VAL A 27 3.27 8.07 2.64
N ASP A 28 4.06 9.05 2.20
CA ASP A 28 4.10 9.49 0.80
C ASP A 28 4.63 8.39 -0.13
N ALA A 29 5.54 7.52 0.34
CA ALA A 29 6.00 6.37 -0.44
C ALA A 29 4.88 5.37 -0.70
N ILE A 30 4.00 5.17 0.29
CA ILE A 30 2.85 4.27 0.20
C ILE A 30 1.77 4.89 -0.68
N VAL A 31 1.48 6.18 -0.52
CA VAL A 31 0.54 6.93 -1.38
C VAL A 31 0.98 6.89 -2.83
N ALA A 32 2.27 7.13 -3.11
CA ALA A 32 2.82 7.05 -4.46
C ALA A 32 2.60 5.66 -5.08
N THR A 33 2.87 4.60 -4.29
CA THR A 33 2.63 3.21 -4.72
C THR A 33 1.15 2.96 -5.02
N MET A 34 0.24 3.42 -4.17
CA MET A 34 -1.21 3.27 -4.37
C MET A 34 -1.71 4.00 -5.62
N ARG A 35 -1.18 5.19 -5.91
CA ARG A 35 -1.50 5.97 -7.12
C ARG A 35 -1.06 5.23 -8.39
N VAL A 36 0.14 4.64 -8.38
CA VAL A 36 0.68 3.88 -9.52
C VAL A 36 -0.04 2.55 -9.70
N ALA A 37 -0.26 1.81 -8.61
CA ALA A 37 -0.95 0.53 -8.63
C ALA A 37 -2.41 0.66 -9.10
N GLY A 38 -3.05 1.78 -8.76
CA GLY A 38 -4.47 1.97 -9.06
C GLY A 38 -5.32 0.90 -8.40
N SER A 39 -4.98 0.49 -7.18
CA SER A 39 -5.70 -0.51 -6.38
C SER A 39 -6.58 0.17 -5.34
N ASN A 40 -7.73 -0.44 -5.00
CA ASN A 40 -8.64 0.15 -4.02
C ASN A 40 -8.02 0.02 -2.63
N PRO A 41 -7.74 1.12 -1.90
CA PRO A 41 -7.11 1.06 -0.58
C PRO A 41 -7.86 0.18 0.42
N ARG A 42 -9.20 0.16 0.37
CA ARG A 42 -10.05 -0.66 1.26
C ARG A 42 -10.01 -2.15 0.94
N ARG A 43 -9.53 -2.52 -0.25
CA ARG A 43 -9.32 -3.91 -0.69
C ARG A 43 -7.85 -4.27 -0.84
N THR A 44 -6.95 -3.39 -0.41
CA THR A 44 -5.50 -3.61 -0.51
C THR A 44 -4.95 -4.05 0.83
N LEU A 45 -4.21 -5.17 0.83
CA LEU A 45 -3.42 -5.62 1.98
C LEU A 45 -2.00 -5.07 1.85
N PHE A 46 -1.53 -4.34 2.88
CA PHE A 46 -0.14 -3.90 3.00
C PHE A 46 0.64 -4.87 3.89
N LEU A 47 1.71 -5.47 3.36
CA LEU A 47 2.47 -6.51 4.04
C LEU A 47 3.96 -6.15 4.07
N ASP A 48 4.58 -6.24 5.26
CA ASP A 48 5.99 -5.89 5.50
C ASP A 48 6.50 -6.62 6.77
N ASP A 49 7.81 -6.73 6.94
CA ASP A 49 8.45 -7.32 8.12
C ASP A 49 8.91 -6.27 9.15
N SER A 50 8.82 -4.98 8.79
CA SER A 50 9.12 -3.84 9.65
C SER A 50 7.85 -3.21 10.24
N GLU A 51 7.78 -3.16 11.57
CA GLU A 51 6.71 -2.47 12.31
C GLU A 51 6.57 -0.99 11.91
N ARG A 52 7.69 -0.31 11.59
CA ARG A 52 7.66 1.09 11.15
C ARG A 52 6.94 1.27 9.81
N ASN A 53 7.12 0.32 8.88
CA ASN A 53 6.46 0.38 7.59
C ASN A 53 4.98 0.04 7.73
N ILE A 54 4.67 -0.96 8.58
CA ILE A 54 3.29 -1.33 8.93
C ILE A 54 2.53 -0.15 9.54
N ALA A 55 3.14 0.58 10.48
CA ALA A 55 2.54 1.76 11.09
C ALA A 55 2.17 2.83 10.05
N ALA A 56 3.05 3.08 9.06
CA ALA A 56 2.77 4.02 7.98
C ALA A 56 1.60 3.57 7.10
N GLY A 57 1.53 2.28 6.74
CA GLY A 57 0.38 1.74 6.01
C GLY A 57 -0.91 1.84 6.82
N LYS A 58 -0.84 1.58 8.13
CA LYS A 58 -1.96 1.66 9.05
C LYS A 58 -2.52 3.08 9.19
N ALA A 59 -1.63 4.09 9.22
CA ALA A 59 -2.01 5.49 9.26
C ALA A 59 -2.81 5.93 8.02
N LEU A 60 -2.60 5.27 6.88
CA LEU A 60 -3.38 5.44 5.65
C LEU A 60 -4.63 4.53 5.61
N GLY A 61 -5.04 3.96 6.75
CA GLY A 61 -6.24 3.11 6.82
C GLY A 61 -6.15 1.82 6.00
N LEU A 62 -4.96 1.41 5.56
CA LEU A 62 -4.75 0.14 4.88
C LEU A 62 -4.92 -1.00 5.88
N ARG A 63 -5.36 -2.15 5.37
CA ARG A 63 -5.32 -3.40 6.13
C ARG A 63 -3.87 -3.89 6.16
N THR A 64 -3.31 -4.16 7.34
CA THR A 64 -1.87 -4.41 7.48
C THR A 64 -1.53 -5.81 8.01
N ALA A 65 -0.48 -6.44 7.47
CA ALA A 65 0.02 -7.74 7.92
C ALA A 65 1.53 -7.70 8.17
N LEU A 66 1.92 -7.83 9.44
CA LEU A 66 3.33 -7.93 9.87
C LEU A 66 3.83 -9.37 9.72
N VAL A 67 4.87 -9.58 8.93
CA VAL A 67 5.42 -10.91 8.65
C VAL A 67 6.73 -11.17 9.39
N GLY A 68 7.00 -12.44 9.71
CA GLY A 68 8.17 -12.85 10.48
C GLY A 68 7.98 -12.70 11.99
N LYS A 69 6.74 -12.43 12.45
CA LYS A 69 6.41 -12.21 13.86
C LYS A 69 5.21 -13.06 14.26
N ARG A 70 5.27 -13.64 15.47
CA ARG A 70 4.17 -14.39 16.09
C ARG A 70 3.16 -13.50 16.78
N VAL A 71 3.65 -12.39 17.35
CA VAL A 71 2.86 -11.47 18.17
C VAL A 71 2.48 -10.28 17.32
N ARG A 72 1.20 -9.92 17.36
CA ARG A 72 0.64 -8.76 16.69
C ARG A 72 1.04 -7.48 17.43
N SER A 73 1.58 -6.50 16.70
CA SER A 73 1.78 -5.14 17.22
C SER A 73 0.45 -4.37 17.21
N LYS A 74 0.39 -3.17 17.81
CA LYS A 74 -0.84 -2.36 17.78
C LYS A 74 -1.14 -1.82 16.38
N GLU A 75 -0.09 -1.73 15.57
CA GLU A 75 -0.04 -1.12 14.25
C GLU A 75 -0.37 -2.12 13.14
N ALA A 76 -0.37 -3.42 13.46
CA ALA A 76 -0.66 -4.51 12.53
C ALA A 76 -2.07 -5.09 12.75
N ASP A 77 -2.86 -5.28 11.69
CA ASP A 77 -4.12 -6.02 11.79
C ASP A 77 -3.89 -7.53 11.94
N TYR A 78 -2.85 -8.03 11.28
CA TYR A 78 -2.43 -9.43 11.29
C TYR A 78 -0.94 -9.55 11.63
N ALA A 79 -0.57 -10.64 12.32
CA ALA A 79 0.81 -11.07 12.44
C ALA A 79 0.95 -12.50 11.93
N LEU A 80 1.99 -12.74 11.15
CA LEU A 80 2.23 -14.02 10.48
C LEU A 80 3.68 -14.41 10.66
N GLU A 81 3.93 -15.68 11.00
CA GLU A 81 5.30 -16.21 11.04
C GLU A 81 5.95 -16.27 9.66
N SER A 82 5.14 -16.52 8.62
CA SER A 82 5.58 -16.67 7.24
C SER A 82 4.45 -16.30 6.28
N ILE A 83 4.83 -15.81 5.09
CA ILE A 83 3.94 -15.50 3.96
C ILE A 83 3.10 -16.73 3.56
N GLY A 84 3.63 -17.95 3.73
CA GLY A 84 2.92 -19.19 3.40
C GLY A 84 1.59 -19.37 4.15
N SER A 85 1.43 -18.72 5.30
CA SER A 85 0.21 -18.77 6.11
C SER A 85 -0.86 -17.77 5.68
N LEU A 86 -0.58 -16.84 4.75
CA LEU A 86 -1.51 -15.78 4.35
C LEU A 86 -2.87 -16.32 3.93
N ARG A 87 -2.92 -17.33 3.06
CA ARG A 87 -4.17 -17.91 2.56
C ARG A 87 -5.08 -18.41 3.69
N ARG A 88 -4.46 -18.99 4.72
CA ARG A 88 -5.18 -19.51 5.89
C ARG A 88 -5.61 -18.39 6.83
N ALA A 89 -4.78 -17.36 6.99
CA ALA A 89 -5.01 -16.27 7.93
C ALA A 89 -5.99 -15.21 7.39
N ILE A 90 -5.98 -14.99 6.08
CA ILE A 90 -6.79 -13.97 5.39
C ILE A 90 -7.36 -14.60 4.10
N PRO A 91 -8.28 -15.58 4.21
CA PRO A 91 -8.83 -16.25 3.04
C PRO A 91 -9.66 -15.30 2.15
N GLU A 92 -10.24 -14.24 2.71
CA GLU A 92 -11.18 -13.35 2.02
C GLU A 92 -10.55 -12.50 0.89
N ILE A 93 -9.23 -12.32 0.92
CA ILE A 93 -8.52 -11.62 -0.15
C ILE A 93 -8.22 -12.54 -1.34
N TRP A 94 -8.27 -13.86 -1.14
CA TRP A 94 -8.08 -14.83 -2.21
C TRP A 94 -9.45 -15.14 -2.84
N GLY A 95 -9.53 -15.09 -4.17
CA GLY A 95 -10.78 -15.35 -4.88
C GLY A 95 -11.35 -16.74 -4.54
N GLY A 96 -12.62 -16.78 -4.13
CA GLY A 96 -13.43 -18.00 -4.06
C GLY A 96 -14.20 -18.22 -5.37
N GLU A 97 -14.47 -19.47 -5.71
CA GLU A 97 -15.12 -19.96 -6.95
C GLU A 97 -16.58 -19.49 -7.19
N SER A 98 -17.04 -18.42 -6.57
CA SER A 98 -18.35 -17.85 -6.85
C SER A 98 -18.26 -16.87 -8.01
N GLY A 99 -18.63 -17.32 -9.21
CA GLY A 99 -18.66 -16.57 -10.46
C GLY A 99 -19.51 -15.30 -10.45
N GLN A 100 -19.01 -14.23 -9.82
CA GLN A 100 -19.47 -12.89 -10.09
C GLN A 100 -18.53 -12.20 -11.09
N PRO A 101 -19.08 -11.57 -12.13
CA PRO A 101 -18.26 -10.87 -13.11
C PRO A 101 -17.53 -9.70 -12.44
N ASP A 102 -16.30 -9.48 -12.90
CA ASP A 102 -15.47 -8.32 -12.60
C ASP A 102 -16.25 -7.04 -12.96
N LEU A 103 -17.00 -6.51 -11.98
CA LEU A 103 -17.71 -5.25 -12.12
C LEU A 103 -16.64 -4.16 -12.18
N GLY A 104 -16.47 -3.64 -13.40
CA GLY A 104 -15.48 -2.66 -13.81
C GLY A 104 -14.97 -1.77 -12.68
N ILE A 105 -13.67 -1.85 -12.42
CA ILE A 105 -12.97 -1.07 -11.41
C ILE A 105 -13.05 0.41 -11.79
N ASP A 106 -13.98 1.15 -11.17
CA ASP A 106 -14.15 2.59 -11.35
C ASP A 106 -12.93 3.37 -10.81
N LYS A 107 -11.97 3.65 -11.69
CA LYS A 107 -10.76 4.43 -11.37
C LYS A 107 -11.05 5.82 -10.79
N LYS A 108 -12.22 6.39 -11.10
CA LYS A 108 -12.66 7.70 -10.57
C LYS A 108 -12.95 7.64 -9.07
N GLY A 109 -13.63 6.59 -8.60
CA GLY A 109 -13.92 6.39 -7.17
C GLY A 109 -12.65 6.10 -6.35
N MET A 110 -11.68 5.43 -6.96
CA MET A 110 -10.43 5.04 -6.32
C MET A 110 -9.52 6.22 -5.96
N ARG A 111 -9.45 7.24 -6.83
CA ARG A 111 -8.72 8.48 -6.53
C ARG A 111 -9.36 9.23 -5.37
N SER A 112 -10.69 9.38 -5.36
CA SER A 112 -11.39 10.05 -4.26
C SER A 112 -11.28 9.32 -2.94
N ASP A 113 -11.28 7.98 -2.94
CA ASP A 113 -11.07 7.17 -1.73
C ASP A 113 -9.68 7.39 -1.13
N LEU A 114 -8.64 7.42 -1.99
CA LEU A 114 -7.26 7.67 -1.53
C LEU A 114 -7.08 9.09 -1.00
N GLU A 115 -7.62 10.10 -1.69
CA GLU A 115 -7.54 11.49 -1.22
C GLU A 115 -8.30 11.70 0.11
N SER A 116 -9.44 11.03 0.29
CA SER A 116 -10.19 11.07 1.55
C SER A 116 -9.37 10.50 2.73
N ILE A 117 -8.64 9.41 2.48
CA ILE A 117 -7.74 8.80 3.47
C ILE A 117 -6.59 9.74 3.84
N ILE A 118 -5.96 10.35 2.84
CA ILE A 118 -4.84 11.29 3.05
C ILE A 118 -5.33 12.49 3.86
N GLN A 119 -6.47 13.09 3.48
CA GLN A 119 -7.05 14.22 4.22
C GLN A 119 -7.40 13.87 5.66
N LEU A 120 -7.93 12.68 5.93
CA LEU A 120 -8.23 12.22 7.29
C LEU A 120 -6.96 12.13 8.14
N SER A 121 -5.84 11.69 7.55
CA SER A 121 -4.56 11.56 8.24
C SER A 121 -3.87 12.91 8.52
N SER A 122 -4.20 13.97 7.79
CA SER A 122 -3.63 15.32 7.99
C SER A 122 -4.21 16.11 9.16
N ILE A 123 -5.18 15.57 9.93
CA ILE A 123 -5.88 16.29 11.01
C ILE A 123 -5.20 16.21 12.39
N GLN A 124 -3.99 15.66 12.52
CA GLN A 124 -3.23 15.77 13.78
C GLN A 124 -1.87 16.41 13.58
N ALA A 125 -1.84 17.73 13.80
CA ALA A 125 -0.66 18.50 14.18
C ALA A 125 -0.98 19.25 15.48
#